data_AF-A0A3M2G5P3-F1
#
_entry.id   AF-A0A3M2G5P3-F1
#
_cell.length_a   1.000
_cell.length_b   1.000
_cell.length_c   1.000
_cell.angle_alpha   90.00
_cell.angle_beta   90.00
_cell.angle_gamma   90.00
#
_symmetry.space_group_name_H-M   'P 1'
#
loop_
_entity.id
_entity.type
_entity.pdbx_description
1 polymer ?
#
loop_
_entity_poly.entity_id
_entity_poly.type
_entity_poly.pdbx_seq_one_letter_code
_entity_poly.pdbx_strand_id
1 'polypeptide(L)'
;MKHFKKRYILPALLLLVLGTVLGMQIDAVISSTDTYEQLRKLEEAFLIINQRYVDEVEAEKITEEAIVSMLAELDPHSSYISDEEIAQLQETYRG
;
A
#
# COMPACT_ATOMS: atom_id res chain seq x y z
N MET A 1 49.43 6.33 -25.49
CA MET A 1 47.95 6.22 -25.35
C MET A 1 47.58 4.73 -25.44
N LYS A 2 47.05 4.13 -24.36
CA LYS A 2 46.75 2.68 -24.31
C LYS A 2 45.56 2.37 -25.21
N HIS A 3 45.79 1.67 -26.33
CA HIS A 3 44.73 1.22 -27.23
C HIS A 3 43.90 0.13 -26.55
N PHE A 4 42.73 0.49 -26.03
CA PHE A 4 41.74 -0.49 -25.55
C PHE A 4 41.41 -1.44 -26.70
N LYS A 5 41.73 -2.73 -26.55
CA LYS A 5 41.43 -3.75 -27.57
C LYS A 5 39.91 -3.87 -27.67
N LYS A 6 39.35 -3.49 -28.82
CA LYS A 6 37.91 -3.50 -29.12
C LYS A 6 37.18 -4.81 -28.76
N ARG A 7 37.91 -5.92 -28.63
CA ARG A 7 37.42 -7.24 -28.17
C ARG A 7 36.78 -7.20 -26.77
N TYR A 8 37.27 -6.35 -25.86
CA TYR A 8 36.75 -6.29 -24.48
C TYR A 8 35.58 -5.33 -24.29
N ILE A 9 35.26 -4.53 -25.32
CA ILE A 9 34.17 -3.56 -25.26
C ILE A 9 32.82 -4.28 -25.27
N LEU A 10 32.67 -5.31 -26.10
CA LEU A 10 31.45 -6.12 -26.19
C LEU A 10 31.06 -6.83 -24.87
N PRO A 11 31.95 -7.61 -24.20
CA PRO A 11 31.59 -8.24 -22.93
C PRO A 11 31.39 -7.24 -21.79
N ALA A 12 32.11 -6.11 -21.80
CA ALA A 12 31.91 -5.06 -20.80
C ALA A 12 30.54 -4.39 -20.94
N LEU A 13 30.09 -4.15 -22.17
CA LEU A 13 28.76 -3.57 -22.44
C LEU A 13 27.64 -4.55 -22.06
N LEU A 14 27.86 -5.84 -22.30
CA LEU A 14 26.90 -6.90 -21.92
C LEU A 14 26.78 -7.02 -20.40
N LEU A 15 27.91 -6.98 -19.66
CA LEU A 15 27.90 -6.96 -18.19
C LEU A 15 27.25 -5.70 -17.63
N LEU A 16 27.44 -4.55 -18.28
CA LEU A 16 26.79 -3.30 -17.88
C LEU A 16 25.27 -3.41 -18.05
N VAL A 17 24.79 -3.90 -19.20
CA VAL A 17 23.36 -4.11 -19.45
C VAL A 17 22.78 -5.15 -18.48
N LEU A 18 23.49 -6.24 -18.22
CA LEU A 18 23.06 -7.26 -17.28
C LEU A 18 22.99 -6.72 -15.86
N GLY A 19 23.99 -5.94 -15.45
CA GLY A 19 24.04 -5.27 -14.14
C GLY A 19 22.89 -4.29 -13.96
N THR A 20 22.53 -3.52 -14.99
CA THR A 20 21.38 -2.60 -14.93
C THR A 20 20.04 -3.35 -14.85
N VAL A 21 19.86 -4.43 -15.61
CA VAL A 21 18.62 -5.23 -15.59
C VAL A 21 18.43 -5.93 -14.25
N LEU A 22 19.50 -6.45 -13.66
CA LEU A 22 19.46 -7.07 -12.33
C LEU A 22 19.25 -6.00 -11.24
N GLY A 23 19.89 -4.85 -11.35
CA GLY A 23 19.73 -3.73 -10.41
C GLY A 23 18.29 -3.22 -10.33
N MET A 24 17.60 -3.07 -11.47
CA MET A 24 16.20 -2.61 -11.50
C MET A 24 15.22 -3.56 -10.80
N GLN A 25 15.55 -4.85 -10.68
CA GLN A 25 14.68 -5.82 -9.99
C GLN A 25 14.85 -5.78 -8.46
N ILE A 26 15.92 -5.17 -7.93
CA ILE A 26 16.20 -5.13 -6.49
C ILE A 26 15.34 -4.07 -5.78
N ASP A 27 15.09 -2.93 -6.42
CA ASP A 27 14.26 -1.84 -5.85
C ASP A 27 12.82 -2.29 -5.56
N ALA A 28 12.26 -3.14 -6.43
CA ALA A 28 10.92 -3.69 -6.27
C ALA A 28 10.81 -4.63 -5.05
N VAL A 29 11.88 -5.35 -4.69
CA VAL A 29 11.87 -6.30 -3.56
C VAL A 29 12.06 -5.60 -2.22
N ILE A 30 12.89 -4.54 -2.16
CA ILE A 30 13.22 -3.88 -0.88
C ILE A 30 12.10 -2.94 -0.40
N SER A 31 11.40 -2.27 -1.32
CA SER A 31 10.40 -1.23 -0.96
C SER A 31 8.96 -1.74 -0.83
N SER A 32 8.58 -2.79 -1.56
CA SER A 32 7.19 -3.27 -1.60
C SER A 32 6.83 -4.24 -0.47
N THR A 33 7.84 -4.84 0.18
CA THR A 33 7.61 -5.87 1.20
C THR A 33 6.91 -5.31 2.43
N ASP A 34 7.28 -4.12 2.93
CA ASP A 34 6.72 -3.62 4.19
C ASP A 34 5.24 -3.24 4.08
N THR A 35 4.86 -2.42 3.09
CA THR A 35 3.45 -2.02 2.89
C THR A 35 2.53 -3.21 2.64
N TYR A 36 2.97 -4.18 1.83
CA TYR A 36 2.18 -5.36 1.53
C TYR A 36 2.00 -6.25 2.77
N GLU A 37 3.05 -6.41 3.58
CA GLU A 37 2.96 -7.14 4.85
C GLU A 37 2.04 -6.45 5.85
N GLN A 38 2.07 -5.11 5.97
CA GLN A 38 1.13 -4.38 6.84
C GLN A 38 -0.32 -4.53 6.36
N LEU A 39 -0.56 -4.48 5.05
CA LEU A 39 -1.91 -4.67 4.49
C LEU A 39 -2.42 -6.09 4.76
N ARG A 40 -1.56 -7.10 4.60
CA ARG A 40 -1.89 -8.50 4.91
C ARG A 40 -2.24 -8.69 6.39
N LYS A 41 -1.51 -8.03 7.29
CA LYS A 41 -1.78 -8.07 8.72
C LYS A 41 -3.14 -7.47 9.07
N LEU A 42 -3.52 -6.37 8.41
CA LEU A 42 -4.84 -5.75 8.56
C LEU A 42 -5.94 -6.69 8.08
N GLU A 43 -5.77 -7.29 6.90
CA GLU A 43 -6.72 -8.26 6.32
C GLU A 43 -6.92 -9.46 7.25
N GLU A 44 -5.83 -10.06 7.74
CA GLU A 44 -5.89 -11.22 8.64
C GLU A 44 -6.61 -10.89 9.94
N ALA A 45 -6.32 -9.74 10.55
CA ALA A 45 -7.00 -9.28 11.76
C ALA A 45 -8.50 -9.07 11.52
N PHE A 46 -8.87 -8.41 10.42
CA PHE A 46 -10.27 -8.20 10.05
C PHE A 46 -11.02 -9.52 9.85
N LEU A 47 -10.43 -10.47 9.12
CA LEU A 47 -11.05 -11.79 8.89
C LEU A 47 -11.21 -12.57 10.19
N ILE A 48 -10.21 -12.55 11.08
CA ILE A 48 -10.30 -13.22 12.38
C ILE A 48 -11.43 -12.64 13.22
N ILE A 49 -11.52 -11.30 13.32
CA ILE A 49 -12.57 -10.63 14.09
C ILE A 49 -13.93 -10.96 13.48
N ASN A 50 -14.10 -10.75 12.17
CA ASN A 50 -15.38 -10.93 11.50
C ASN A 50 -15.91 -12.37 11.54
N GLN A 51 -15.02 -13.37 11.56
CA GLN A 51 -15.43 -14.79 11.49
C GLN A 51 -15.40 -15.52 12.83
N ARG A 52 -14.57 -15.08 13.77
CA ARG A 52 -14.27 -15.84 15.00
C ARG A 52 -14.60 -15.08 16.27
N TYR A 53 -15.10 -13.85 16.17
CA TYR A 53 -15.58 -13.13 17.34
C TYR A 53 -16.87 -13.74 17.88
N VAL A 54 -17.07 -13.62 19.19
CA VAL A 54 -18.16 -14.28 19.91
C VAL A 54 -19.53 -13.68 19.59
N ASP A 55 -19.55 -12.38 19.34
CA ASP A 55 -20.76 -11.61 19.03
C ASP A 55 -20.82 -11.32 17.52
N GLU A 56 -22.02 -11.03 17.03
CA GLU A 56 -22.22 -10.60 15.65
C GLU A 56 -21.50 -9.26 15.40
N VAL A 57 -20.75 -9.22 14.31
CA VAL A 57 -19.93 -8.08 13.94
C VAL A 57 -20.49 -7.43 12.67
N GLU A 58 -20.80 -6.13 12.76
CA GLU A 58 -21.11 -5.31 11.59
C GLU A 58 -19.82 -4.92 10.87
N ALA A 59 -19.46 -5.69 9.85
CA ALA A 59 -18.21 -5.55 9.10
C ALA A 59 -17.99 -4.13 8.54
N GLU A 60 -19.06 -3.51 8.01
CA GLU A 60 -19.05 -2.14 7.48
C GLU A 60 -18.66 -1.14 8.57
N LYS A 61 -19.38 -1.16 9.70
CA LYS A 61 -19.13 -0.29 10.85
C LYS A 61 -17.71 -0.41 11.40
N ILE A 62 -17.18 -1.63 11.57
CA ILE A 62 -15.80 -1.82 12.06
C ILE A 62 -14.78 -1.26 11.05
N THR A 63 -15.05 -1.40 9.75
CA THR A 63 -14.16 -0.89 8.70
C THR A 63 -14.13 0.63 8.73
N GLU A 64 -15.27 1.29 8.82
CA GLU A 64 -15.35 2.76 8.93
C GLU A 64 -14.65 3.28 10.18
N GLU A 65 -14.91 2.68 11.34
CA GLU A 65 -14.26 3.05 12.61
C GLU A 65 -12.73 2.85 12.57
N ALA A 66 -12.26 1.82 11.88
CA ALA A 66 -10.84 1.61 11.67
C ALA A 66 -10.22 2.73 10.80
N ILE A 67 -10.91 3.18 9.75
CA ILE A 67 -10.47 4.30 8.91
C ILE A 67 -10.42 5.59 9.71
N VAL A 68 -11.47 5.89 10.50
CA VAL A 68 -11.52 7.06 11.38
C VAL A 68 -10.35 7.04 12.37
N SER A 69 -10.10 5.90 13.01
CA SER A 69 -9.01 5.75 13.98
C SER A 69 -7.63 5.92 13.35
N MET A 70 -7.41 5.40 12.13
CA MET A 70 -6.16 5.59 11.39
C MET A 70 -5.92 7.06 11.03
N LEU A 71 -6.97 7.79 10.64
CA LEU A 71 -6.87 9.22 10.32
C LEU A 71 -6.64 10.07 11.57
N ALA A 72 -7.33 9.75 12.68
CA ALA A 72 -7.17 10.44 13.95
C ALA A 72 -5.74 10.35 14.52
N GLU A 73 -5.07 9.20 14.32
CA GLU A 73 -3.66 9.03 14.71
C GLU A 73 -2.71 9.84 13.81
N LEU A 74 -3.10 10.11 12.56
CA LEU A 74 -2.27 10.85 11.60
C LEU A 74 -2.37 12.37 11.82
N ASP A 75 -3.59 12.89 11.96
CA ASP A 75 -3.86 14.31 12.18
C ASP A 75 -5.26 14.49 12.82
N PRO A 76 -5.39 15.18 13.97
CA PRO A 76 -6.68 15.46 14.61
C PRO A 76 -7.65 16.29 13.75
N HIS A 77 -7.17 16.91 12.68
CA HIS A 77 -8.00 17.64 11.72
C HIS A 77 -8.41 16.83 10.49
N SER A 78 -7.89 15.60 10.33
CA SER A 78 -8.33 14.69 9.29
C SER A 78 -9.67 14.06 9.67
N SER A 79 -10.64 14.09 8.76
CA SER A 79 -11.97 13.50 8.94
C SER A 79 -12.28 12.53 7.81
N TYR A 80 -12.87 11.39 8.17
CA TYR A 80 -13.56 10.51 7.22
C TYR A 80 -15.02 10.96 7.10
N ILE A 81 -15.60 10.85 5.90
CA ILE A 81 -17.03 11.08 5.67
C ILE A 81 -17.56 9.82 5.00
N SER A 82 -18.48 9.14 5.67
CA SER A 82 -19.15 7.93 5.17
C SER A 82 -20.10 8.26 4.02
N ASP A 83 -20.46 7.24 3.23
CA ASP A 83 -21.45 7.39 2.15
C ASP A 83 -22.83 7.83 2.71
N GLU A 84 -23.18 7.37 3.90
CA GLU A 84 -24.42 7.78 4.59
C GLU A 84 -24.39 9.26 4.98
N GLU A 85 -23.30 9.75 5.55
CA GLU A 85 -23.13 11.18 5.86
C GLU A 85 -23.19 12.05 4.61
N ILE A 86 -22.58 11.60 3.50
CA ILE A 86 -22.67 12.28 2.21
C ILE A 86 -24.14 12.35 1.74
N ALA A 87 -24.91 11.28 1.89
CA ALA A 87 -26.32 11.26 1.52
C ALA A 87 -27.14 12.26 2.37
N GLN A 88 -26.94 12.29 3.68
CA GLN A 88 -27.63 13.20 4.60
C GLN A 88 -27.29 14.67 4.34
N LEU A 89 -26.03 14.97 4.05
CA LEU A 89 -25.59 16.32 3.68
C LEU A 89 -26.29 16.77 2.39
N GLN A 90 -26.32 15.91 1.37
CA GLN A 90 -26.99 16.22 0.10
C GLN A 90 -28.49 16.45 0.28
N GLU A 91 -29.16 15.69 1.16
CA GLU A 91 -30.57 15.91 1.50
C GLU A 91 -30.78 17.27 2.16
N THR A 92 -29.92 17.62 3.12
CA THR A 92 -29.96 18.91 3.82
C THR A 92 -29.78 20.11 2.88
N TYR A 93 -28.90 20.01 1.87
CA TYR A 93 -28.67 21.09 0.90
C TYR A 93 -29.69 21.13 -0.25
N ARG A 94 -30.47 20.07 -0.46
CA ARG A 94 -31.49 19.99 -1.51
C ARG A 94 -32.91 20.27 -1.01
N GLY A 95 -33.13 20.31 0.31
CA GLY A 95 -34.35 20.80 0.96
C GLY A 95 -34.38 22.32 1.05
#